data_AF-D8QIS9-F1
#
_entry.id   AF-D8QIS9-F1
#
_cell.length_a   1.000
_cell.length_b   1.000
_cell.length_c   1.000
_cell.angle_alpha   90.00
_cell.angle_beta   90.00
_cell.angle_gamma   90.00
#
_symmetry.space_group_name_H-M   'P 1'
#
loop_
_entity.id
_entity.type
_entity.pdbx_description
1 polymer ?
#
loop_
_entity_poly.entity_id
_entity_poly.type
_entity_poly.pdbx_seq_one_letter_code
_entity_poly.pdbx_strand_id
1 'polypeptide(L)'
;MPPTHATELRRMLQVFLDITEERSGALSPRAALAKLKSALARGHLFSGFSQGPPEWQPGLRPLRLDRSTTEPACDELNLYGLLCAEVGAVKEYSSTSLLWNSLYAVQPVILQWIEFFHPMNRNIRLKDDAEYSYGVGVTLISLFGGLIYPRLVMETQQLASWIIGHRLDVYITDFWVNLPRYVVDPSGGTAARAMEWMYTLFRCLRGARMPARIGELLLERTSENPRRLCRSIAYYAEVIPVKEYATLTDNLWELACHLISEAPELVPSTVRLVSAIKYAADFNAWTIAMGSGFYLQNLWIRTSSLRALEISLRAGVFEILVDLSRKLPAFERALHENLDIFCSKSHGSSGGRPDSIAKYVAGTRAVKDAAAETRVRLESCDAAGASTLFTAPPRVSERTGTKVTI
;
A
#
# COMPACT_ATOMS: atom_id res chain seq x y z
N MET A 1 24.22 -25.13 -27.26
CA MET A 1 23.06 -24.23 -27.22
C MET A 1 23.50 -22.95 -26.50
N PRO A 2 23.30 -21.75 -27.08
CA PRO A 2 23.60 -20.52 -26.35
C PRO A 2 22.75 -20.48 -25.07
N PRO A 3 23.27 -19.95 -23.95
CA PRO A 3 22.48 -19.80 -22.74
C PRO A 3 21.24 -18.94 -23.08
N THR A 4 20.06 -19.46 -22.79
CA THR A 4 18.80 -18.71 -22.94
C THR A 4 18.91 -17.41 -22.15
N HIS A 5 18.61 -16.28 -22.78
CA HIS A 5 18.84 -14.92 -22.24
C HIS A 5 18.21 -14.67 -20.86
N ALA A 6 17.04 -15.27 -20.59
CA ALA A 6 16.42 -15.31 -19.26
C ALA A 6 17.37 -15.82 -18.15
N THR A 7 18.34 -16.66 -18.50
CA THR A 7 19.34 -17.20 -17.58
C THR A 7 20.38 -16.15 -17.17
N GLU A 8 20.73 -15.21 -18.05
CA GLU A 8 21.73 -14.18 -17.74
C GLU A 8 21.15 -13.11 -16.79
N LEU A 9 19.94 -12.62 -17.06
CA LEU A 9 19.24 -11.66 -16.19
C LEU A 9 19.00 -12.25 -14.80
N ARG A 10 18.52 -13.50 -14.73
CA ARG A 10 18.35 -14.22 -13.46
C ARG A 10 19.67 -14.38 -12.70
N ARG A 11 20.77 -14.71 -13.39
CA ARG A 11 22.10 -14.78 -12.77
C ARG A 11 22.56 -13.43 -12.23
N MET A 12 22.27 -12.33 -12.94
CA MET A 12 22.60 -10.99 -12.44
C MET A 12 21.78 -10.65 -11.21
N LEU A 13 20.48 -10.90 -11.21
CA LEU A 13 19.64 -10.70 -10.03
C LEU A 13 20.17 -11.50 -8.82
N GLN A 14 20.51 -12.77 -9.01
CA GLN A 14 21.04 -13.61 -7.93
C GLN A 14 22.30 -13.03 -7.29
N VAL A 15 23.21 -12.46 -8.10
CA VAL A 15 24.43 -11.81 -7.58
C VAL A 15 24.11 -10.67 -6.62
N PHE A 16 23.07 -9.87 -6.89
CA PHE A 16 22.69 -8.76 -6.02
C PHE A 16 21.89 -9.23 -4.81
N LEU A 17 21.02 -10.24 -4.97
CA LEU A 17 20.32 -10.87 -3.85
C LEU A 17 21.31 -11.48 -2.84
N ASP A 18 22.37 -12.13 -3.32
CA ASP A 18 23.38 -12.70 -2.42
C ASP A 18 24.07 -11.61 -1.58
N ILE A 19 24.21 -10.39 -2.12
CA ILE A 19 24.77 -9.24 -1.40
C ILE A 19 23.78 -8.68 -0.39
N THR A 20 22.53 -8.42 -0.79
CA THR A 20 21.52 -7.79 0.08
C THR A 20 21.04 -8.72 1.18
N GLU A 21 21.11 -10.04 0.97
CA GLU A 21 20.84 -11.07 1.98
C GLU A 21 22.09 -11.51 2.76
N GLU A 22 23.24 -10.88 2.56
CA GLU A 22 24.50 -11.15 3.27
C GLU A 22 24.95 -12.63 3.22
N ARG A 23 24.72 -13.29 2.08
CA ARG A 23 25.03 -14.72 1.92
C ARG A 23 26.53 -14.98 1.87
N SER A 24 26.95 -16.14 2.40
CA SER A 24 28.34 -16.59 2.34
C SER A 24 28.80 -16.74 0.88
N GLY A 25 29.89 -16.05 0.51
CA GLY A 25 30.43 -16.09 -0.85
C GLY A 25 29.85 -15.03 -1.79
N ALA A 26 29.01 -14.11 -1.29
CA ALA A 26 28.58 -12.95 -2.05
C ALA A 26 29.78 -12.16 -2.59
N LEU A 27 29.65 -11.67 -3.82
CA LEU A 27 30.67 -10.79 -4.41
C LEU A 27 30.72 -9.47 -3.63
N SER A 28 31.86 -8.78 -3.67
CA SER A 28 31.88 -7.38 -3.22
C SER A 28 30.95 -6.53 -4.11
N PRO A 29 30.28 -5.50 -3.57
CA PRO A 29 29.42 -4.60 -4.34
C PRO A 29 30.08 -4.10 -5.62
N ARG A 30 31.35 -3.67 -5.53
CA ARG A 30 32.14 -3.20 -6.67
C ARG A 30 32.33 -4.28 -7.75
N ALA A 31 32.57 -5.54 -7.36
CA ALA A 31 32.71 -6.64 -8.30
C ALA A 31 31.37 -7.01 -8.97
N ALA A 32 30.28 -7.01 -8.22
CA ALA A 32 28.93 -7.22 -8.75
C ALA A 32 28.54 -6.14 -9.77
N LEU A 33 28.82 -4.87 -9.46
CA LEU A 33 28.57 -3.74 -10.37
C LEU A 33 29.41 -3.83 -11.65
N ALA A 34 30.68 -4.22 -11.55
CA ALA A 34 31.53 -4.44 -12.73
C ALA A 34 30.96 -5.58 -13.61
N LYS A 35 30.46 -6.64 -12.99
CA LYS A 35 29.82 -7.76 -13.68
C LYS A 35 28.53 -7.34 -14.39
N LEU A 36 27.68 -6.55 -13.72
CA LEU A 36 26.46 -5.98 -14.31
C LEU A 36 26.78 -5.04 -15.47
N LYS A 37 27.77 -4.16 -15.34
CA LYS A 37 28.22 -3.27 -16.41
C LYS A 37 28.70 -4.07 -17.63
N SER A 38 29.45 -5.15 -17.41
CA SER A 38 29.88 -6.07 -18.49
C SER A 38 28.68 -6.75 -19.17
N ALA A 39 27.68 -7.18 -18.40
CA ALA A 39 26.46 -7.79 -18.94
C ALA A 39 25.64 -6.81 -19.78
N LEU A 40 25.47 -5.57 -19.30
CA LEU A 40 24.79 -4.52 -20.04
C LEU A 40 25.53 -4.15 -21.34
N ALA A 41 26.86 -4.09 -21.32
CA ALA A 41 27.66 -3.80 -22.50
C ALA A 41 27.52 -4.85 -23.61
N ARG A 42 27.17 -6.10 -23.28
CA ARG A 42 26.86 -7.13 -24.29
C ARG A 42 25.52 -6.90 -25.00
N GLY A 43 24.62 -6.10 -24.44
CA GLY A 43 23.35 -5.72 -25.08
C GLY A 43 22.25 -6.78 -25.07
N HIS A 44 22.48 -7.97 -24.51
CA HIS A 44 21.51 -9.08 -24.53
C HIS A 44 20.73 -9.26 -23.22
N LEU A 45 21.05 -8.49 -22.18
CA LEU A 45 20.49 -8.70 -20.83
C LEU A 45 18.96 -8.55 -20.78
N PHE A 46 18.37 -7.78 -21.69
CA PHE A 46 16.95 -7.42 -21.72
C PHE A 46 16.25 -7.89 -23.00
N SER A 47 16.84 -8.84 -23.73
CA SER A 47 16.35 -9.22 -25.07
C SER A 47 14.95 -9.83 -25.08
N GLY A 48 14.47 -10.42 -23.97
CA GLY A 48 13.14 -11.04 -23.95
C GLY A 48 11.99 -10.05 -23.84
N PHE A 49 12.26 -8.75 -23.62
CA PHE A 49 11.23 -7.71 -23.63
C PHE A 49 11.61 -6.43 -24.41
N SER A 50 12.85 -6.31 -24.90
CA SER A 50 13.36 -5.08 -25.53
C SER A 50 12.67 -4.70 -26.85
N GLN A 51 11.97 -5.63 -27.50
CA GLN A 51 11.19 -5.37 -28.71
C GLN A 51 9.84 -4.69 -28.42
N GLY A 52 9.47 -4.56 -27.15
CA GLY A 52 8.19 -3.99 -26.74
C GLY A 52 7.02 -4.97 -26.84
N PRO A 53 5.86 -4.55 -26.32
CA PRO A 53 4.64 -5.33 -26.43
C PRO A 53 4.18 -5.44 -27.88
N PRO A 54 3.33 -6.43 -28.20
CA PRO A 54 2.62 -6.46 -29.48
C PRO A 54 1.93 -5.13 -29.75
N GLU A 55 2.11 -4.60 -30.96
CA GLU A 55 1.61 -3.27 -31.33
C GLU A 55 0.09 -3.18 -31.11
N TRP A 56 -0.30 -2.27 -30.23
CA TRP A 56 -1.69 -1.87 -30.04
C TRP A 56 -1.80 -0.38 -30.36
N GLN A 57 -2.73 -0.03 -31.25
CA GLN A 57 -2.98 1.38 -31.57
C GLN A 57 -4.03 1.95 -30.61
N PRO A 58 -3.77 3.12 -30.01
CA PRO A 58 -4.76 3.81 -29.20
C PRO A 58 -6.10 3.97 -29.92
N GLY A 59 -7.18 3.57 -29.26
CA GLY A 59 -8.55 3.62 -29.81
C GLY A 59 -9.02 2.34 -30.51
N LEU A 60 -8.13 1.37 -30.77
CA LEU A 60 -8.54 0.04 -31.23
C LEU A 60 -8.98 -0.86 -30.07
N ARG A 61 -9.73 -1.91 -30.41
CA ARG A 61 -10.17 -2.90 -29.42
C ARG A 61 -8.95 -3.53 -28.71
N PRO A 62 -9.04 -3.82 -27.40
CA PRO A 62 -7.96 -4.50 -26.69
C PRO A 62 -7.63 -5.85 -27.33
N LEU A 63 -6.34 -6.20 -27.39
CA LEU A 63 -5.87 -7.41 -28.09
C LEU A 63 -6.36 -8.72 -27.43
N ARG A 64 -6.47 -8.73 -26.09
CA ARG A 64 -6.87 -9.88 -25.28
C ARG A 64 -6.01 -11.12 -25.57
N LEU A 65 -4.69 -10.97 -25.47
CA LEU A 65 -3.74 -12.06 -25.67
C LEU A 65 -3.80 -13.10 -24.55
N ASP A 66 -3.48 -14.34 -24.91
CA ASP A 66 -3.37 -15.48 -23.99
C ASP A 66 -2.00 -15.51 -23.31
N ARG A 67 -1.92 -16.18 -22.14
CA ARG A 67 -0.72 -16.30 -21.28
C ARG A 67 0.54 -16.65 -22.06
N SER A 68 0.49 -17.65 -22.94
CA SER A 68 1.64 -18.16 -23.68
C SER A 68 2.36 -17.10 -24.52
N THR A 69 1.65 -16.04 -24.92
CA THR A 69 2.21 -14.97 -25.75
C THR A 69 2.99 -13.95 -24.93
N THR A 70 2.63 -13.77 -23.66
CA THR A 70 3.07 -12.63 -22.84
C THR A 70 3.81 -13.03 -21.57
N GLU A 71 3.72 -14.29 -21.16
CA GLU A 71 4.42 -14.84 -19.98
C GLU A 71 5.95 -14.70 -20.03
N PRO A 72 6.65 -15.01 -21.14
CA PRO A 72 8.11 -14.85 -21.18
C PRO A 72 8.57 -13.41 -20.92
N ALA A 73 7.88 -12.43 -21.52
CA ALA A 73 8.17 -11.02 -21.30
C ALA A 73 7.83 -10.60 -19.86
N CYS A 74 6.71 -11.09 -19.32
CA CYS A 74 6.28 -10.84 -17.94
C CYS A 74 7.35 -11.31 -16.94
N ASP A 75 7.87 -12.52 -17.10
CA ASP A 75 8.91 -13.07 -16.24
C ASP A 75 10.21 -12.25 -16.28
N GLU A 76 10.68 -11.90 -17.49
CA GLU A 76 11.91 -11.11 -17.62
C GLU A 76 11.74 -9.67 -17.11
N LEU A 77 10.57 -9.06 -17.29
CA LEU A 77 10.25 -7.74 -16.72
C LEU A 77 10.21 -7.77 -15.20
N ASN A 78 9.68 -8.84 -14.60
CA ASN A 78 9.72 -9.00 -13.15
C ASN A 78 11.16 -9.07 -12.65
N LEU A 79 12.01 -9.87 -13.30
CA LEU A 79 13.42 -9.98 -12.97
C LEU A 79 14.16 -8.63 -13.13
N TYR A 80 13.82 -7.85 -14.16
CA TYR A 80 14.35 -6.50 -14.32
C TYR A 80 13.95 -5.59 -13.15
N GLY A 81 12.67 -5.57 -12.78
CA GLY A 81 12.16 -4.74 -11.69
C GLY A 81 12.86 -5.07 -10.36
N LEU A 82 12.99 -6.36 -10.05
CA LEU A 82 13.73 -6.85 -8.89
C LEU A 82 15.21 -6.48 -8.96
N LEU A 83 15.87 -6.67 -10.10
CA LEU A 83 17.29 -6.32 -10.26
C LEU A 83 17.53 -4.84 -9.96
N CYS A 84 16.69 -3.95 -10.49
CA CYS A 84 16.79 -2.52 -10.22
C CYS A 84 16.57 -2.19 -8.74
N ALA A 85 15.64 -2.86 -8.06
CA ALA A 85 15.44 -2.70 -6.62
C ALA A 85 16.67 -3.13 -5.82
N GLU A 86 17.21 -4.32 -6.11
CA GLU A 86 18.39 -4.86 -5.41
C GLU A 86 19.64 -4.02 -5.66
N VAL A 87 19.87 -3.58 -6.90
CA VAL A 87 20.98 -2.65 -7.23
C VAL A 87 20.82 -1.34 -6.46
N GLY A 88 19.60 -0.83 -6.31
CA GLY A 88 19.31 0.38 -5.54
C GLY A 88 19.49 0.20 -4.02
N ALA A 89 19.37 -1.02 -3.49
CA ALA A 89 19.55 -1.32 -2.07
C ALA A 89 21.02 -1.44 -1.65
N VAL A 90 21.95 -1.61 -2.61
CA VAL A 90 23.38 -1.66 -2.35
C VAL A 90 23.89 -0.29 -1.87
N LYS A 91 24.18 -0.18 -0.56
CA LYS A 91 24.56 1.09 0.12
C LYS A 91 25.77 1.82 -0.48
N GLU A 92 26.70 1.10 -1.11
CA GLU A 92 27.91 1.69 -1.72
C GLU A 92 27.63 2.38 -3.07
N TYR A 93 26.42 2.23 -3.61
CA TYR A 93 26.11 2.68 -4.95
C TYR A 93 25.33 3.99 -4.94
N SER A 94 25.95 5.07 -5.43
CA SER A 94 25.24 6.32 -5.62
C SER A 94 24.25 6.18 -6.77
N SER A 95 23.04 6.68 -6.55
CA SER A 95 22.01 6.89 -7.57
C SER A 95 22.45 7.78 -8.75
N THR A 96 23.57 8.48 -8.62
CA THR A 96 24.19 9.33 -9.66
C THR A 96 25.14 8.57 -10.58
N SER A 97 25.36 7.28 -10.37
CA SER A 97 26.25 6.49 -11.21
C SER A 97 25.69 6.30 -12.63
N LEU A 98 26.59 6.42 -13.62
CA LEU A 98 26.30 6.24 -15.05
C LEU A 98 25.69 4.89 -15.41
N LEU A 99 25.84 3.87 -14.55
CA LEU A 99 25.23 2.57 -14.78
C LEU A 99 23.68 2.63 -14.75
N TRP A 100 23.08 3.61 -14.05
CA TRP A 100 21.64 3.85 -14.16
C TRP A 100 21.21 4.27 -15.57
N ASN A 101 22.06 4.99 -16.32
CA ASN A 101 21.75 5.33 -17.71
C ASN A 101 21.65 4.08 -18.58
N SER A 102 22.49 3.07 -18.33
CA SER A 102 22.44 1.80 -19.05
C SER A 102 21.23 0.95 -18.64
N LEU A 103 20.88 0.90 -17.35
CA LEU A 103 19.67 0.22 -16.88
C LEU A 103 18.40 0.87 -17.44
N TYR A 104 18.36 2.20 -17.51
CA TYR A 104 17.22 2.96 -18.00
C TYR A 104 17.17 3.15 -19.52
N ALA A 105 18.17 2.66 -20.26
CA ALA A 105 18.11 2.69 -21.72
C ALA A 105 16.86 1.95 -22.28
N VAL A 106 16.38 0.92 -21.56
CA VAL A 106 15.17 0.16 -21.91
C VAL A 106 13.88 0.72 -21.30
N GLN A 107 13.95 1.81 -20.53
CA GLN A 107 12.80 2.39 -19.85
C GLN A 107 11.61 2.72 -20.79
N PRO A 108 11.81 3.31 -21.99
CA PRO A 108 10.68 3.61 -22.87
C PRO A 108 9.86 2.35 -23.21
N VAL A 109 10.55 1.23 -23.41
CA VAL A 109 9.93 -0.06 -23.71
C VAL A 109 9.22 -0.65 -22.49
N ILE A 110 9.81 -0.51 -21.29
CA ILE A 110 9.18 -0.95 -20.04
C ILE A 110 7.88 -0.19 -19.78
N LEU A 111 7.84 1.11 -20.05
CA LEU A 111 6.64 1.92 -19.89
C LEU A 111 5.51 1.47 -20.83
N GLN A 112 5.85 1.09 -22.07
CA GLN A 112 4.88 0.47 -23.00
C GLN A 112 4.37 -0.86 -22.45
N TRP A 113 5.24 -1.68 -21.87
CA TRP A 113 4.83 -2.93 -21.22
C TRP A 113 3.95 -2.70 -19.99
N ILE A 114 4.20 -1.68 -19.17
CA ILE A 114 3.33 -1.31 -18.05
C ILE A 114 1.93 -0.98 -18.59
N GLU A 115 1.85 -0.11 -19.60
CA GLU A 115 0.58 0.22 -20.24
C GLU A 115 -0.09 -1.03 -20.83
N PHE A 116 0.67 -1.91 -21.46
CA PHE A 116 0.15 -3.14 -22.03
C PHE A 116 -0.41 -4.09 -20.96
N PHE A 117 0.37 -4.38 -19.92
CA PHE A 117 0.03 -5.32 -18.86
C PHE A 117 -1.01 -4.78 -17.88
N HIS A 118 -1.20 -3.46 -17.79
CA HIS A 118 -2.12 -2.89 -16.80
C HIS A 118 -3.54 -3.44 -17.01
N PRO A 119 -4.17 -4.07 -16.00
CA PRO A 119 -5.49 -4.68 -16.14
C PRO A 119 -6.59 -3.70 -16.59
N MET A 120 -6.43 -2.41 -16.29
CA MET A 120 -7.29 -1.32 -16.76
C MET A 120 -7.42 -1.27 -18.29
N ASN A 121 -6.35 -1.60 -19.02
CA ASN A 121 -6.27 -1.49 -20.48
C ASN A 121 -6.77 -2.75 -21.21
N ARG A 122 -7.00 -3.85 -20.46
CA ARG A 122 -7.68 -5.08 -20.95
C ARG A 122 -6.98 -5.77 -22.13
N ASN A 123 -5.68 -5.57 -22.32
CA ASN A 123 -4.92 -6.18 -23.42
C ASN A 123 -4.61 -7.67 -23.20
N ILE A 124 -4.73 -8.17 -21.98
CA ILE A 124 -4.44 -9.54 -21.56
C ILE A 124 -5.66 -10.20 -20.92
N ARG A 125 -5.80 -11.52 -21.07
CA ARG A 125 -6.88 -12.31 -20.44
C ARG A 125 -6.45 -12.80 -19.06
N LEU A 126 -6.83 -12.04 -18.04
CA LEU A 126 -6.50 -12.34 -16.64
C LEU A 126 -7.51 -13.30 -15.99
N LYS A 127 -8.80 -13.14 -16.30
CA LYS A 127 -9.88 -13.81 -15.56
C LYS A 127 -9.85 -15.33 -15.62
N ASP A 128 -9.21 -15.89 -16.64
CA ASP A 128 -9.22 -17.32 -16.90
C ASP A 128 -8.04 -18.04 -16.22
N ASP A 129 -7.07 -17.29 -15.66
CA ASP A 129 -5.87 -17.82 -15.02
C ASP A 129 -5.45 -16.94 -13.81
N ALA A 130 -5.73 -17.43 -12.61
CA ALA A 130 -5.41 -16.73 -11.37
C ALA A 130 -3.89 -16.64 -11.10
N GLU A 131 -3.13 -17.67 -11.47
CA GLU A 131 -1.67 -17.70 -11.29
C GLU A 131 -1.00 -16.68 -12.21
N TYR A 132 -1.41 -16.65 -13.47
CA TYR A 132 -0.91 -15.66 -14.42
C TYR A 132 -1.28 -14.24 -14.01
N SER A 133 -2.49 -14.03 -13.48
CA SER A 133 -2.92 -12.74 -12.95
C SER A 133 -2.09 -12.27 -11.77
N TYR A 134 -1.78 -13.18 -10.86
CA TYR A 134 -0.86 -12.90 -9.77
C TYR A 134 0.53 -12.53 -10.30
N GLY A 135 1.07 -13.30 -11.25
CA GLY A 135 2.35 -13.03 -11.90
C GLY A 135 2.42 -11.63 -12.52
N VAL A 136 1.41 -11.25 -13.31
CA VAL A 136 1.29 -9.91 -13.90
C VAL A 136 1.24 -8.83 -12.82
N GLY A 137 0.45 -9.04 -11.76
CA GLY A 137 0.34 -8.10 -10.65
C GLY A 137 1.67 -7.86 -9.91
N VAL A 138 2.41 -8.94 -9.64
CA VAL A 138 3.75 -8.87 -9.03
C VAL A 138 4.72 -8.16 -9.97
N THR A 139 4.71 -8.48 -11.27
CA THR A 139 5.54 -7.79 -12.27
C THR A 139 5.29 -6.29 -12.28
N LEU A 140 4.03 -5.83 -12.28
CA LEU A 140 3.72 -4.40 -12.25
C LEU A 140 4.27 -3.71 -11.00
N ILE A 141 4.10 -4.33 -9.83
CA ILE A 141 4.66 -3.82 -8.57
C ILE A 141 6.20 -3.75 -8.63
N SER A 142 6.85 -4.79 -9.13
CA SER A 142 8.31 -4.83 -9.28
C SER A 142 8.81 -3.75 -10.24
N LEU A 143 8.09 -3.51 -11.35
CA LEU A 143 8.42 -2.48 -12.32
C LEU A 143 8.26 -1.07 -11.75
N PHE A 144 7.19 -0.80 -10.98
CA PHE A 144 7.04 0.48 -10.28
C PHE A 144 8.24 0.74 -9.38
N GLY A 145 8.70 -0.28 -8.65
CA GLY A 145 9.90 -0.15 -7.82
C GLY A 145 11.19 0.04 -8.58
N GLY A 146 11.44 -0.78 -9.59
CA GLY A 146 12.65 -0.67 -10.40
C GLY A 146 12.76 0.67 -11.15
N LEU A 147 11.64 1.33 -11.41
CA LEU A 147 11.60 2.64 -12.07
C LEU A 147 11.67 3.82 -11.09
N ILE A 148 10.99 3.73 -9.94
CA ILE A 148 10.85 4.85 -9.01
C ILE A 148 11.98 4.86 -7.97
N TYR A 149 12.32 3.72 -7.38
CA TYR A 149 13.23 3.63 -6.24
C TYR A 149 14.58 4.31 -6.49
N PRO A 150 15.26 4.09 -7.64
CA PRO A 150 16.56 4.72 -7.86
C PRO A 150 16.47 6.22 -8.16
N ARG A 151 15.26 6.73 -8.41
CA ARG A 151 14.97 8.16 -8.60
C ARG A 151 14.52 8.87 -7.33
N LEU A 152 14.37 8.16 -6.20
CA LEU A 152 14.01 8.78 -4.91
C LEU A 152 15.04 9.79 -4.40
N VAL A 153 16.25 9.78 -4.97
CA VAL A 153 17.30 10.78 -4.70
C VAL A 153 17.13 12.09 -5.47
N MET A 154 16.27 12.11 -6.50
CA MET A 154 15.99 13.31 -7.27
C MET A 154 15.23 14.29 -6.37
N GLU A 155 15.30 15.57 -6.71
CA GLU A 155 14.43 16.55 -6.08
C GLU A 155 12.96 16.12 -6.25
N THR A 156 12.18 16.24 -5.17
CA THR A 156 10.80 15.77 -5.09
C THR A 156 9.94 16.26 -6.26
N GLN A 157 10.11 17.52 -6.68
CA GLN A 157 9.37 18.11 -7.81
C GLN A 157 9.76 17.50 -9.17
N GLN A 158 11.03 17.16 -9.37
CA GLN A 158 11.50 16.53 -10.61
C GLN A 158 10.96 15.10 -10.71
N LEU A 159 11.00 14.36 -9.60
CA LEU A 159 10.42 13.02 -9.52
C LEU A 159 8.90 13.05 -9.75
N ALA A 160 8.19 13.98 -9.12
CA ALA A 160 6.76 14.22 -9.34
C ALA A 160 6.45 14.45 -10.83
N SER A 161 7.17 15.37 -11.46
CA SER A 161 6.98 15.71 -12.87
C SER A 161 7.26 14.52 -13.79
N TRP A 162 8.28 13.71 -13.47
CA TRP A 162 8.61 12.50 -14.21
C TRP A 162 7.53 11.42 -14.08
N ILE A 163 7.03 11.17 -12.87
CA ILE A 163 5.95 10.22 -12.60
C ILE A 163 4.69 10.60 -13.40
N ILE A 164 4.32 11.88 -13.34
CA ILE A 164 3.15 12.43 -14.05
C ILE A 164 3.34 12.36 -15.56
N GLY A 165 4.50 12.75 -16.08
CA GLY A 165 4.80 12.74 -17.50
C GLY A 165 4.70 11.37 -18.15
N HIS A 166 4.93 10.29 -17.38
CA HIS A 166 4.82 8.90 -17.83
C HIS A 166 3.53 8.21 -17.36
N ARG A 167 2.57 8.96 -16.81
CA ARG A 167 1.27 8.46 -16.32
C ARG A 167 1.36 7.36 -15.25
N LEU A 168 2.49 7.23 -14.55
CA LEU A 168 2.66 6.21 -13.51
C LEU A 168 1.75 6.44 -12.32
N ASP A 169 1.43 7.70 -12.02
CA ASP A 169 0.42 8.11 -11.06
C ASP A 169 -0.95 7.49 -11.35
N VAL A 170 -1.35 7.42 -12.62
CA VAL A 170 -2.61 6.82 -13.06
C VAL A 170 -2.62 5.32 -12.79
N TYR A 171 -1.56 4.63 -13.21
CA TYR A 171 -1.45 3.17 -13.09
C TYR A 171 -1.37 2.73 -11.63
N ILE A 172 -0.50 3.34 -10.84
CA ILE A 172 -0.35 2.98 -9.42
C ILE A 172 -1.66 3.26 -8.65
N THR A 173 -2.32 4.40 -8.89
CA THR A 173 -3.59 4.71 -8.21
C THR A 173 -4.67 3.70 -8.57
N ASP A 174 -4.83 3.38 -9.86
CA ASP A 174 -5.81 2.39 -10.30
C ASP A 174 -5.50 0.99 -9.74
N PHE A 175 -4.23 0.58 -9.79
CA PHE A 175 -3.77 -0.69 -9.26
C PHE A 175 -4.01 -0.81 -7.75
N TRP A 176 -3.74 0.26 -6.98
CA TRP A 176 -4.00 0.29 -5.54
C TRP A 176 -5.49 0.17 -5.21
N VAL A 177 -6.36 0.92 -5.89
CA VAL A 177 -7.81 0.83 -5.66
C VAL A 177 -8.36 -0.55 -6.03
N ASN A 178 -7.81 -1.19 -7.06
CA ASN A 178 -8.34 -2.42 -7.66
C ASN A 178 -7.51 -3.67 -7.42
N LEU A 179 -6.51 -3.65 -6.53
CA LEU A 179 -5.63 -4.79 -6.28
C LEU A 179 -6.41 -6.12 -6.08
N PRO A 180 -7.46 -6.19 -5.23
CA PRO A 180 -8.21 -7.45 -5.02
C PRO A 180 -9.00 -7.92 -6.25
N ARG A 181 -9.20 -7.05 -7.24
CA ARG A 181 -9.85 -7.38 -8.51
C ARG A 181 -8.84 -7.87 -9.55
N TYR A 182 -7.59 -7.41 -9.45
CA TYR A 182 -6.53 -7.69 -10.40
C TYR A 182 -5.69 -8.90 -10.03
N VAL A 183 -5.54 -9.14 -8.73
CA VAL A 183 -4.79 -10.25 -8.17
C VAL A 183 -5.74 -11.05 -7.30
N VAL A 184 -5.94 -12.32 -7.63
CA VAL A 184 -6.73 -13.25 -6.81
C VAL A 184 -5.94 -13.54 -5.54
N ASP A 185 -6.57 -13.38 -4.38
CA ASP A 185 -6.00 -13.59 -3.05
C ASP A 185 -4.59 -13.00 -2.87
N PRO A 186 -4.42 -11.67 -2.97
CA PRO A 186 -3.11 -11.04 -2.88
C PRO A 186 -2.47 -11.30 -1.53
N SER A 187 -1.19 -11.71 -1.54
CA SER A 187 -0.43 -11.87 -0.29
C SER A 187 -0.30 -10.54 0.47
N GLY A 188 -0.08 -10.64 1.79
CA GLY A 188 0.24 -9.48 2.63
C GLY A 188 1.42 -8.66 2.10
N GLY A 189 2.46 -9.32 1.60
CA GLY A 189 3.62 -8.66 0.97
C GLY A 189 3.27 -7.93 -0.32
N THR A 190 2.44 -8.54 -1.18
CA THR A 190 1.95 -7.91 -2.42
C THR A 190 1.12 -6.65 -2.11
N ALA A 191 0.22 -6.74 -1.12
CA ALA A 191 -0.57 -5.61 -0.65
C ALA A 191 0.32 -4.50 -0.04
N ALA A 192 1.30 -4.88 0.78
CA ALA A 192 2.25 -3.95 1.39
C ALA A 192 3.04 -3.16 0.33
N ARG A 193 3.54 -3.83 -0.71
CA ARG A 193 4.27 -3.18 -1.82
C ARG A 193 3.38 -2.29 -2.68
N ALA A 194 2.13 -2.69 -2.96
CA ALA A 194 1.19 -1.81 -3.65
C ALA A 194 0.90 -0.53 -2.83
N MET A 195 0.77 -0.67 -1.50
CA MET A 195 0.61 0.46 -0.58
C MET A 195 1.86 1.34 -0.53
N GLU A 196 3.06 0.76 -0.56
CA GLU A 196 4.34 1.48 -0.63
C GLU A 196 4.37 2.44 -1.83
N TRP A 197 3.98 1.98 -3.02
CA TRP A 197 3.96 2.81 -4.22
C TRP A 197 2.89 3.91 -4.16
N MET A 198 1.70 3.60 -3.66
CA MET A 198 0.66 4.61 -3.47
C MET A 198 1.10 5.70 -2.47
N TYR A 199 1.73 5.30 -1.37
CA TYR A 199 2.25 6.25 -0.39
C TYR A 199 3.45 7.05 -0.94
N THR A 200 4.29 6.41 -1.76
CA THR A 200 5.41 7.09 -2.44
C THR A 200 4.87 8.18 -3.38
N LEU A 201 3.84 7.89 -4.18
CA LEU A 201 3.15 8.90 -4.97
C LEU A 201 2.63 10.05 -4.12
N PHE A 202 1.92 9.72 -3.03
CA PHE A 202 1.41 10.71 -2.10
C PHE A 202 2.52 11.62 -1.60
N ARG A 203 3.67 11.07 -1.17
CA ARG A 203 4.81 11.84 -0.69
C ARG A 203 5.50 12.66 -1.79
N CYS A 204 5.69 12.09 -2.97
CA CYS A 204 6.39 12.76 -4.06
C CYS A 204 5.61 13.94 -4.62
N LEU A 205 4.28 13.83 -4.63
CA LEU A 205 3.40 14.87 -5.15
C LEU A 205 3.04 15.92 -4.08
N ARG A 206 3.41 15.68 -2.81
CA ARG A 206 3.10 16.57 -1.69
C ARG A 206 4.01 17.79 -1.73
N GLY A 207 3.41 18.96 -1.99
CA GLY A 207 3.99 20.25 -1.59
C GLY A 207 3.76 20.49 -0.09
N ALA A 208 2.50 20.74 0.29
CA ALA A 208 2.07 20.93 1.69
C ALA A 208 0.71 20.27 2.03
N ARG A 209 0.01 19.71 1.03
CA ARG A 209 -1.36 19.19 1.05
C ARG A 209 -1.45 17.94 0.15
N MET A 210 -2.53 17.15 0.28
CA MET A 210 -2.92 16.11 -0.67
C MET A 210 -2.88 16.72 -2.07
N PRO A 211 -2.13 16.13 -3.01
CA PRO A 211 -2.09 16.63 -4.37
C PRO A 211 -3.49 16.51 -4.97
N ALA A 212 -4.07 17.62 -5.46
CA ALA A 212 -5.40 17.63 -6.10
C ALA A 212 -5.53 16.51 -7.14
N ARG A 213 -4.44 16.29 -7.90
CA ARG A 213 -4.30 15.20 -8.86
C ARG A 213 -4.54 13.80 -8.30
N ILE A 214 -4.07 13.49 -7.09
CA ILE A 214 -4.33 12.17 -6.47
C ILE A 214 -5.80 12.06 -6.04
N GLY A 215 -6.39 13.13 -5.52
CA GLY A 215 -7.82 13.18 -5.21
C GLY A 215 -8.69 12.96 -6.46
N GLU A 216 -8.40 13.66 -7.55
CA GLU A 216 -9.07 13.53 -8.85
C GLU A 216 -8.95 12.09 -9.41
N LEU A 217 -7.75 11.51 -9.39
CA LEU A 217 -7.56 10.12 -9.84
C LEU A 217 -8.33 9.14 -8.97
N LEU A 218 -8.33 9.30 -7.65
CA LEU A 218 -9.11 8.45 -6.76
C LEU A 218 -10.62 8.60 -7.00
N LEU A 219 -11.12 9.80 -7.27
CA LEU A 219 -12.52 10.02 -7.66
C LEU A 219 -12.85 9.29 -8.96
N GLU A 220 -12.01 9.43 -10.00
CA GLU A 220 -12.19 8.74 -11.28
C GLU A 220 -12.18 7.21 -11.08
N ARG A 221 -11.18 6.67 -10.38
CA ARG A 221 -10.99 5.22 -10.19
C ARG A 221 -12.02 4.60 -9.27
N THR A 222 -12.55 5.35 -8.32
CA THR A 222 -13.65 4.91 -7.47
C THR A 222 -15.02 5.12 -8.12
N SER A 223 -15.09 5.80 -9.26
CA SER A 223 -16.33 6.21 -9.93
C SER A 223 -17.21 7.05 -9.00
N GLU A 224 -16.58 8.00 -8.31
CA GLU A 224 -17.21 8.90 -7.33
C GLU A 224 -17.97 8.14 -6.23
N ASN A 225 -17.53 6.91 -5.90
CA ASN A 225 -18.15 6.09 -4.89
C ASN A 225 -17.25 5.97 -3.65
N PRO A 226 -17.50 6.77 -2.59
CA PRO A 226 -16.68 6.75 -1.38
C PRO A 226 -16.58 5.36 -0.77
N ARG A 227 -17.64 4.54 -0.85
CA ARG A 227 -17.66 3.18 -0.30
C ARG A 227 -16.57 2.29 -0.90
N ARG A 228 -16.20 2.52 -2.16
CA ARG A 228 -15.14 1.75 -2.82
C ARG A 228 -13.78 2.08 -2.22
N LEU A 229 -13.50 3.37 -1.96
CA LEU A 229 -12.28 3.79 -1.28
C LEU A 229 -12.19 3.21 0.14
N CYS A 230 -13.30 3.21 0.91
CA CYS A 230 -13.29 2.61 2.25
C CYS A 230 -12.97 1.13 2.20
N ARG A 231 -13.51 0.41 1.21
CA ARG A 231 -13.23 -1.02 1.04
C ARG A 231 -11.78 -1.25 0.68
N SER A 232 -11.17 -0.42 -0.16
CA SER A 232 -9.73 -0.50 -0.44
C SER A 232 -8.90 -0.26 0.83
N ILE A 233 -9.18 0.79 1.61
CA ILE A 233 -8.46 1.07 2.87
C ILE A 233 -8.65 -0.08 3.87
N ALA A 234 -9.88 -0.55 4.07
CA ALA A 234 -10.17 -1.66 4.98
C ALA A 234 -9.49 -2.95 4.54
N TYR A 235 -9.46 -3.22 3.23
CA TYR A 235 -8.74 -4.36 2.65
C TYR A 235 -7.25 -4.31 3.01
N TYR A 236 -6.57 -3.18 2.78
CA TYR A 236 -5.15 -3.06 3.13
C TYR A 236 -4.89 -3.17 4.63
N ALA A 237 -5.78 -2.62 5.46
CA ALA A 237 -5.69 -2.72 6.91
C ALA A 237 -5.86 -4.16 7.44
N GLU A 238 -6.63 -5.00 6.71
CA GLU A 238 -6.87 -6.40 7.06
C GLU A 238 -5.76 -7.33 6.54
N VAL A 239 -5.27 -7.10 5.32
CA VAL A 239 -4.36 -8.03 4.64
C VAL A 239 -2.89 -7.78 4.94
N ILE A 240 -2.47 -6.55 5.27
CA ILE A 240 -1.07 -6.25 5.60
C ILE A 240 -0.75 -6.74 7.02
N PRO A 241 0.18 -7.70 7.19
CA PRO A 241 0.55 -8.21 8.51
C PRO A 241 1.28 -7.12 9.33
N VAL A 242 0.57 -6.57 10.32
CA VAL A 242 1.07 -5.50 11.21
C VAL A 242 2.46 -5.78 11.79
N LYS A 243 2.72 -7.04 12.19
CA LYS A 243 3.99 -7.46 12.80
C LYS A 243 5.18 -7.33 11.86
N GLU A 244 4.97 -7.56 10.56
CA GLU A 244 6.02 -7.58 9.54
C GLU A 244 6.16 -6.22 8.85
N TYR A 245 5.07 -5.47 8.72
CA TYR A 245 4.99 -4.26 7.91
C TYR A 245 4.44 -3.05 8.68
N ALA A 246 4.90 -2.86 9.92
CA ALA A 246 4.39 -1.82 10.81
C ALA A 246 4.46 -0.41 10.18
N THR A 247 5.59 -0.06 9.57
CA THR A 247 5.79 1.25 8.89
C THR A 247 4.81 1.46 7.74
N LEU A 248 4.55 0.44 6.92
CA LEU A 248 3.63 0.55 5.78
C LEU A 248 2.18 0.64 6.24
N THR A 249 1.86 -0.01 7.37
CA THR A 249 0.54 0.13 7.99
C THR A 249 0.34 1.52 8.58
N ASP A 250 1.36 2.13 9.17
CA ASP A 250 1.32 3.54 9.61
C ASP A 250 1.12 4.49 8.40
N ASN A 251 1.85 4.27 7.31
CA ASN A 251 1.71 5.01 6.05
C ASN A 251 0.29 4.92 5.46
N LEU A 252 -0.37 3.76 5.57
CA LEU A 252 -1.77 3.59 5.17
C LEU A 252 -2.68 4.55 5.95
N TRP A 253 -2.52 4.64 7.27
CA TRP A 253 -3.35 5.50 8.10
C TRP A 253 -3.06 6.99 7.89
N GLU A 254 -1.79 7.36 7.68
CA GLU A 254 -1.44 8.72 7.29
C GLU A 254 -2.14 9.10 5.97
N LEU A 255 -2.01 8.28 4.93
CA LEU A 255 -2.67 8.50 3.65
C LEU A 255 -4.19 8.63 3.84
N ALA A 256 -4.80 7.73 4.59
CA ALA A 256 -6.23 7.69 4.82
C ALA A 256 -6.74 8.97 5.52
N CYS A 257 -6.02 9.49 6.52
CA CYS A 257 -6.39 10.72 7.21
C CYS A 257 -6.30 11.96 6.31
N HIS A 258 -5.29 12.01 5.44
CA HIS A 258 -5.17 13.08 4.45
C HIS A 258 -6.29 13.02 3.41
N LEU A 259 -6.71 11.82 2.98
CA LEU A 259 -7.84 11.66 2.06
C LEU A 259 -9.14 12.24 2.64
N ILE A 260 -9.44 11.97 3.91
CA ILE A 260 -10.64 12.54 4.55
C ILE A 260 -10.56 14.06 4.64
N SER A 261 -9.39 14.58 5.00
CA SER A 261 -9.24 16.00 5.31
C SER A 261 -9.25 16.87 4.06
N GLU A 262 -8.81 16.32 2.93
CA GLU A 262 -8.44 17.11 1.75
C GLU A 262 -9.18 16.69 0.46
N ALA A 263 -9.88 15.55 0.49
CA ALA A 263 -10.83 15.12 -0.55
C ALA A 263 -12.18 14.78 0.09
N PRO A 264 -12.95 15.80 0.56
CA PRO A 264 -14.19 15.58 1.29
C PRO A 264 -15.24 14.77 0.50
N GLU A 265 -15.18 14.83 -0.83
CA GLU A 265 -16.04 14.06 -1.75
C GLU A 265 -15.80 12.55 -1.63
N LEU A 266 -14.62 12.13 -1.16
CA LEU A 266 -14.23 10.75 -0.96
C LEU A 266 -14.48 10.25 0.47
N VAL A 267 -15.08 11.07 1.34
CA VAL A 267 -15.29 10.71 2.75
C VAL A 267 -16.25 9.51 2.86
N PRO A 268 -15.80 8.39 3.46
CA PRO A 268 -16.63 7.22 3.75
C PRO A 268 -17.92 7.54 4.49
N SER A 269 -19.02 6.83 4.20
CA SER A 269 -20.24 6.85 5.02
C SER A 269 -20.39 5.66 5.98
N THR A 270 -19.56 4.61 5.84
CA THR A 270 -19.65 3.35 6.61
C THR A 270 -18.28 2.70 6.74
N VAL A 271 -17.99 2.07 7.89
CA VAL A 271 -16.61 1.67 8.20
C VAL A 271 -16.57 0.32 8.93
N ARG A 272 -15.81 -0.66 8.40
CA ARG A 272 -15.46 -1.92 9.08
C ARG A 272 -14.00 -1.88 9.56
N LEU A 273 -13.64 -0.91 10.40
CA LEU A 273 -12.25 -0.69 10.85
C LEU A 273 -12.01 -0.98 12.33
N VAL A 274 -13.09 -1.22 13.07
CA VAL A 274 -13.02 -1.50 14.50
C VAL A 274 -12.24 -2.79 14.78
N SER A 275 -12.34 -3.80 13.91
CA SER A 275 -11.52 -5.02 13.97
C SER A 275 -10.02 -4.76 13.78
N ALA A 276 -9.64 -3.84 12.88
CA ALA A 276 -8.24 -3.50 12.64
C ALA A 276 -7.59 -2.80 13.84
N ILE A 277 -8.33 -1.91 14.52
CA ILE A 277 -7.89 -1.24 15.76
C ILE A 277 -7.64 -2.29 16.85
N LYS A 278 -8.61 -3.21 17.04
CA LYS A 278 -8.49 -4.29 18.03
C LYS A 278 -7.29 -5.18 17.75
N TYR A 279 -7.16 -5.64 16.51
CA TYR A 279 -6.04 -6.47 16.09
C TYR A 279 -4.70 -5.78 16.37
N ALA A 280 -4.53 -4.52 15.97
CA ALA A 280 -3.32 -3.76 16.25
C ALA A 280 -3.04 -3.64 17.76
N ALA A 281 -4.07 -3.41 18.58
CA ALA A 281 -3.95 -3.34 20.03
C ALA A 281 -3.53 -4.67 20.67
N ASP A 282 -4.09 -5.79 20.20
CA ASP A 282 -3.77 -7.14 20.71
C ASP A 282 -2.32 -7.54 20.41
N PHE A 283 -1.73 -7.01 19.33
CA PHE A 283 -0.32 -7.18 18.99
C PHE A 283 0.62 -6.10 19.56
N ASN A 284 0.15 -5.24 20.46
CA ASN A 284 0.90 -4.09 21.00
C ASN A 284 1.45 -3.14 19.92
N ALA A 285 0.81 -3.09 18.75
CA ALA A 285 1.18 -2.22 17.64
C ALA A 285 0.54 -0.83 17.80
N TRP A 286 0.95 -0.13 18.85
CA TRP A 286 0.27 1.07 19.34
C TRP A 286 0.19 2.22 18.34
N THR A 287 1.26 2.46 17.58
CA THR A 287 1.31 3.42 16.47
C THR A 287 0.15 3.21 15.50
N ILE A 288 -0.12 1.96 15.15
CA ILE A 288 -1.16 1.57 14.19
C ILE A 288 -2.54 1.67 14.83
N ALA A 289 -2.70 1.23 16.08
CA ALA A 289 -3.95 1.38 16.83
C ALA A 289 -4.35 2.86 16.98
N MET A 290 -3.37 3.74 17.20
CA MET A 290 -3.58 5.19 17.28
C MET A 290 -3.88 5.80 15.91
N GLY A 291 -3.13 5.46 14.87
CA GLY A 291 -3.38 5.96 13.51
C GLY A 291 -4.77 5.58 12.99
N SER A 292 -5.19 4.33 13.23
CA SER A 292 -6.54 3.85 12.90
C SER A 292 -7.62 4.51 13.75
N GLY A 293 -7.37 4.75 15.04
CA GLY A 293 -8.26 5.53 15.91
C GLY A 293 -8.42 6.99 15.47
N PHE A 294 -7.34 7.64 15.09
CA PHE A 294 -7.34 9.02 14.57
C PHE A 294 -8.09 9.09 13.22
N TYR A 295 -7.91 8.12 12.34
CA TYR A 295 -8.70 8.01 11.12
C TYR A 295 -10.20 7.88 11.43
N LEU A 296 -10.57 7.03 12.39
CA LEU A 296 -11.96 6.84 12.80
C LEU A 296 -12.57 8.10 13.41
N GLN A 297 -11.81 8.84 14.21
CA GLN A 297 -12.23 10.14 14.75
C GLN A 297 -12.46 11.15 13.62
N ASN A 298 -11.51 11.26 12.67
CA ASN A 298 -11.66 12.16 11.53
C ASN A 298 -12.90 11.82 10.70
N LEU A 299 -13.23 10.54 10.55
CA LEU A 299 -14.49 10.12 9.93
C LEU A 299 -15.68 10.66 10.72
N TRP A 300 -15.78 10.41 12.03
CA TRP A 300 -16.91 10.87 12.82
C TRP A 300 -17.14 12.38 12.76
N ILE A 301 -16.06 13.17 12.70
CA ILE A 301 -16.13 14.63 12.61
C ILE A 301 -16.55 15.10 11.20
N ARG A 302 -16.06 14.43 10.15
CA ARG A 302 -16.16 14.90 8.77
C ARG A 302 -17.31 14.26 7.99
N THR A 303 -17.84 13.12 8.43
CA THR A 303 -18.99 12.49 7.78
C THR A 303 -20.23 13.34 8.00
N SER A 304 -20.97 13.63 6.93
CA SER A 304 -22.29 14.27 7.01
C SER A 304 -23.38 13.35 7.60
N SER A 305 -23.07 12.08 7.82
CA SER A 305 -24.01 11.06 8.29
C SER A 305 -23.55 10.44 9.61
N LEU A 306 -24.46 10.35 10.59
CA LEU A 306 -24.25 9.61 11.84
C LEU A 306 -24.03 8.10 11.63
N ARG A 307 -24.25 7.59 10.41
CA ARG A 307 -24.15 6.17 10.10
C ARG A 307 -22.77 5.59 10.34
N ALA A 308 -21.70 6.37 10.10
CA ALA A 308 -20.34 5.95 10.40
C ALA A 308 -20.14 5.71 11.90
N LEU A 309 -20.67 6.61 12.74
CA LEU A 309 -20.67 6.47 14.19
C LEU A 309 -21.49 5.24 14.62
N GLU A 310 -22.75 5.13 14.19
CA GLU A 310 -23.63 4.00 14.53
C GLU A 310 -23.01 2.63 14.22
N ILE A 311 -22.38 2.49 13.06
CA ILE A 311 -21.74 1.23 12.64
C ILE A 311 -20.53 0.94 13.52
N SER A 312 -19.71 1.95 13.83
CA SER A 312 -18.58 1.79 14.75
C SER A 312 -19.03 1.37 16.15
N LEU A 313 -20.12 1.95 16.65
CA LEU A 313 -20.71 1.57 17.94
C LEU A 313 -21.15 0.11 17.93
N ARG A 314 -21.90 -0.31 16.90
CA ARG A 314 -22.35 -1.71 16.75
C ARG A 314 -21.20 -2.69 16.57
N ALA A 315 -20.09 -2.25 16.01
CA ALA A 315 -18.88 -3.07 15.83
C ALA A 315 -18.03 -3.16 17.11
N GLY A 316 -18.44 -2.51 18.20
CA GLY A 316 -17.80 -2.60 19.50
C GLY A 316 -16.62 -1.64 19.70
N VAL A 317 -16.66 -0.45 19.08
CA VAL A 317 -15.58 0.53 19.22
C VAL A 317 -15.38 0.95 20.68
N PHE A 318 -16.44 0.98 21.49
CA PHE A 318 -16.33 1.34 22.90
C PHE A 318 -15.54 0.31 23.71
N GLU A 319 -15.81 -0.98 23.53
CA GLU A 319 -15.06 -2.02 24.23
C GLU A 319 -13.58 -1.92 23.90
N ILE A 320 -13.25 -1.63 22.65
CA ILE A 320 -11.86 -1.46 22.20
C ILE A 320 -11.25 -0.19 22.76
N LEU A 321 -11.95 0.95 22.76
CA LEU A 321 -11.45 2.19 23.37
C LEU A 321 -11.25 2.04 24.88
N VAL A 322 -12.14 1.32 25.57
CA VAL A 322 -11.99 1.00 27.00
C VAL A 322 -10.78 0.09 27.22
N ASP A 323 -10.61 -0.95 26.40
CA ASP A 323 -9.45 -1.84 26.49
C ASP A 323 -8.13 -1.10 26.21
N LEU A 324 -8.10 -0.26 25.17
CA LEU A 324 -7.00 0.65 24.86
C LEU A 324 -6.70 1.59 26.05
N SER A 325 -7.72 2.16 26.69
CA SER A 325 -7.55 3.05 27.84
C SER A 325 -6.92 2.35 29.05
N ARG A 326 -7.15 1.05 29.21
CA ARG A 326 -6.55 0.22 30.26
C ARG A 326 -5.11 -0.19 29.93
N LYS A 327 -4.80 -0.37 28.64
CA LYS A 327 -3.46 -0.71 28.14
C LYS A 327 -2.58 0.56 27.96
N LEU A 328 -3.19 1.74 27.91
CA LEU A 328 -2.55 3.04 27.73
C LEU A 328 -1.42 3.36 28.74
N PRO A 329 -1.53 3.04 30.04
CA PRO A 329 -0.42 3.22 31.00
C PRO A 329 0.79 2.30 30.74
N ALA A 330 0.60 1.15 30.09
CA ALA A 330 1.72 0.31 29.64
C ALA A 330 2.33 0.89 28.35
N PHE A 331 1.52 1.51 27.50
CA PHE A 331 1.97 2.24 26.33
C PHE A 331 2.74 3.52 26.67
N GLU A 332 2.25 4.37 27.59
CA GLU A 332 2.98 5.58 28.03
C GLU A 332 4.35 5.22 28.58
N ARG A 333 4.44 4.11 29.34
CA ARG A 333 5.71 3.54 29.80
C ARG A 333 6.59 3.04 28.65
N ALA A 334 6.06 2.24 27.73
CA ALA A 334 6.81 1.77 26.57
C ALA A 334 7.24 2.91 25.62
N LEU A 335 6.44 3.96 25.49
CA LEU A 335 6.76 5.16 24.72
C LEU A 335 7.90 5.93 25.40
N HIS A 336 7.84 6.13 26.72
CA HIS A 336 8.94 6.74 27.48
C HIS A 336 10.23 5.91 27.44
N GLU A 337 10.16 4.59 27.58
CA GLU A 337 11.31 3.68 27.49
C GLU A 337 11.95 3.65 26.09
N ASN A 338 11.14 3.73 25.02
CA ASN A 338 11.65 3.79 23.65
C ASN A 338 12.08 5.20 23.22
N LEU A 339 11.56 6.27 23.87
CA LEU A 339 12.00 7.65 23.67
C LEU A 339 13.46 7.84 24.12
N ASP A 340 13.90 7.20 25.21
CA ASP A 340 15.30 7.27 25.65
C ASP A 340 16.26 6.57 24.65
N ILE A 341 15.81 5.51 23.99
CA ILE A 341 16.54 4.81 22.93
C ILE A 341 16.57 5.62 21.62
N PHE A 342 15.50 6.34 21.32
CA PHE A 342 15.41 7.21 20.13
C PHE A 342 16.20 8.52 20.29
N CYS A 343 16.17 9.13 21.48
CA CYS A 343 16.95 10.32 21.81
C CYS A 343 18.46 10.05 21.85
N SER A 344 18.89 8.87 22.30
CA SER A 344 20.31 8.48 22.29
C SER A 344 20.86 8.15 20.89
N LYS A 345 20.03 7.70 19.94
CA LYS A 345 20.43 7.43 18.54
C LYS A 345 20.32 8.63 17.59
N SER A 346 19.71 9.75 18.01
CA SER A 346 19.42 10.90 17.14
C SER A 346 20.40 12.07 17.24
N HIS A 347 21.50 11.95 17.99
CA HIS A 347 22.61 12.92 17.96
C HIS A 347 23.45 12.90 16.66
N GLY A 348 23.05 12.14 15.63
CA GLY A 348 23.77 12.03 14.36
C GLY A 348 23.13 12.66 13.12
N SER A 349 21.86 13.08 13.14
CA SER A 349 21.22 13.66 11.95
C SER A 349 20.25 14.78 12.32
N SER A 350 20.72 16.02 12.12
CA SER A 350 19.94 17.23 12.25
C SER A 350 18.80 17.29 11.23
N GLY A 351 17.57 17.47 11.71
CA GLY A 351 16.47 18.01 10.90
C GLY A 351 15.25 17.11 10.74
N GLY A 352 14.41 17.07 11.78
CA GLY A 352 13.01 16.63 11.68
C GLY A 352 12.66 15.47 12.60
N ARG A 353 11.89 15.74 13.67
CA ARG A 353 11.01 14.83 14.46
C ARG A 353 10.56 15.30 15.88
N PRO A 354 10.31 16.59 16.18
CA PRO A 354 9.48 16.94 17.35
C PRO A 354 7.96 16.89 17.07
N ASP A 355 7.53 17.12 15.82
CA ASP A 355 6.10 17.31 15.48
C ASP A 355 5.26 16.03 15.51
N SER A 356 5.85 14.86 15.25
CA SER A 356 5.12 13.59 15.29
C SER A 356 4.74 13.21 16.71
N ILE A 357 5.64 13.40 17.69
CA ILE A 357 5.39 13.07 19.10
C ILE A 357 4.31 13.99 19.70
N ALA A 358 4.35 15.29 19.40
CA ALA A 358 3.31 16.23 19.82
C ALA A 358 1.93 15.89 19.22
N LYS A 359 1.89 15.49 17.94
CA LYS A 359 0.66 14.97 17.30
C LYS A 359 0.17 13.67 17.93
N TYR A 360 1.08 12.80 18.36
CA TYR A 360 0.76 11.54 19.05
C TYR A 360 0.14 11.78 20.43
N VAL A 361 0.74 12.65 21.25
CA VAL A 361 0.19 13.03 22.56
C VAL A 361 -1.16 13.74 22.41
N ALA A 362 -1.31 14.59 21.40
CA ALA A 362 -2.58 15.25 21.08
C ALA A 362 -3.65 14.26 20.62
N GLY A 363 -3.31 13.28 19.77
CA GLY A 363 -4.23 12.21 19.35
C GLY A 363 -4.67 11.33 20.52
N THR A 364 -3.76 11.04 21.46
CA THR A 364 -4.06 10.24 22.66
C THR A 364 -5.02 10.97 23.60
N ARG A 365 -4.83 12.28 23.80
CA ARG A 365 -5.81 13.13 24.48
C ARG A 365 -7.14 13.20 23.73
N ALA A 366 -7.10 13.38 22.41
CA ALA A 366 -8.30 13.46 21.59
C ALA A 366 -9.14 12.17 21.62
N VAL A 367 -8.50 10.99 21.68
CA VAL A 367 -9.20 9.70 21.86
C VAL A 367 -9.80 9.60 23.26
N LYS A 368 -9.08 10.05 24.29
CA LYS A 368 -9.58 10.07 25.68
C LYS A 368 -10.76 11.05 25.84
N ASP A 369 -10.65 12.22 25.23
CA ASP A 369 -11.66 13.27 25.25
C ASP A 369 -12.89 12.84 24.44
N ALA A 370 -12.70 12.23 23.26
CA ALA A 370 -13.79 11.65 22.48
C ALA A 370 -14.49 10.50 23.21
N ALA A 371 -13.75 9.62 23.90
CA ALA A 371 -14.34 8.57 24.71
C ALA A 371 -15.14 9.14 25.90
N ALA A 372 -14.63 10.19 26.53
CA ALA A 372 -15.32 10.88 27.63
C ALA A 372 -16.57 11.64 27.14
N GLU A 373 -16.48 12.39 26.04
CA GLU A 373 -17.60 13.14 25.47
C GLU A 373 -18.69 12.20 24.95
N THR A 374 -18.32 11.10 24.29
CA THR A 374 -19.31 10.14 23.81
C THR A 374 -19.97 9.39 24.97
N ARG A 375 -19.24 9.12 26.06
CA ARG A 375 -19.82 8.58 27.30
C ARG A 375 -20.83 9.55 27.92
N VAL A 376 -20.49 10.83 28.04
CA VAL A 376 -21.41 11.87 28.55
C VAL A 376 -22.65 11.99 27.67
N ARG A 377 -22.50 11.95 26.34
CA ARG A 377 -23.64 11.97 25.41
C ARG A 377 -24.54 10.74 25.58
N LEU A 378 -23.97 9.55 25.75
CA LEU A 378 -24.76 8.33 25.99
C LEU A 378 -25.47 8.35 27.34
N GLU A 379 -24.79 8.79 28.40
CA GLU A 379 -25.41 8.96 29.73
C GLU A 379 -26.53 10.01 29.69
N SER A 380 -26.43 11.03 28.84
CA SER A 380 -27.50 12.01 28.59
C SER A 380 -28.64 11.47 27.71
N CYS A 381 -28.36 10.52 26.82
CA CYS A 381 -29.37 9.84 26.00
C CYS A 381 -30.13 8.76 26.81
N ASP A 382 -29.47 8.07 27.74
CA ASP A 382 -30.13 7.15 28.67
C ASP A 382 -31.06 7.90 29.63
N ALA A 383 -30.75 9.15 29.99
CA ALA A 383 -31.65 10.03 30.74
C ALA A 383 -32.87 10.50 29.92
N ALA A 384 -32.78 10.53 28.58
CA ALA A 384 -33.84 11.00 27.68
C ALA A 384 -34.60 9.88 26.96
N GLY A 385 -34.19 8.61 27.09
CA GLY A 385 -34.68 7.55 26.21
C GLY A 385 -34.46 6.11 26.67
N ALA A 386 -34.51 5.82 27.97
CA ALA A 386 -34.55 4.45 28.47
C ALA A 386 -35.95 3.81 28.25
N SER A 387 -36.23 3.29 27.04
CA SER A 387 -37.24 2.22 26.86
C SER A 387 -37.21 1.46 25.52
N THR A 388 -36.67 2.01 24.41
CA THR A 388 -36.99 1.44 23.07
C THR A 388 -35.82 0.98 22.19
N LEU A 389 -34.54 1.11 22.60
CA LEU A 389 -33.41 0.73 21.73
C LEU A 389 -32.62 -0.53 22.15
N PHE A 390 -32.96 -1.16 23.28
CA PHE A 390 -32.26 -2.34 23.81
C PHE A 390 -33.11 -3.59 24.02
N THR A 391 -34.32 -3.67 23.45
CA THR A 391 -35.04 -4.95 23.38
C THR A 391 -34.51 -5.79 22.22
N ALA A 392 -33.66 -6.76 22.53
CA ALA A 392 -33.37 -7.85 21.61
C ALA A 392 -34.69 -8.52 21.19
N PRO A 393 -34.90 -8.85 19.89
CA PRO A 393 -36.08 -9.63 19.51
C PRO A 393 -36.04 -10.98 20.25
N PRO A 394 -37.17 -11.46 20.78
CA PRO A 394 -37.20 -12.71 21.53
C PRO A 394 -36.75 -13.86 20.62
N ARG A 395 -35.79 -14.64 21.11
CA ARG A 395 -35.41 -15.92 20.50
C ARG A 395 -36.62 -16.84 20.52
N VAL A 396 -37.18 -17.12 19.35
CA VAL A 396 -38.12 -18.22 19.18
C VAL A 396 -37.32 -19.52 19.15
N SER A 397 -37.38 -20.28 20.24
CA SER A 397 -36.88 -21.66 20.31
C SER A 397 -37.95 -22.63 19.85
N GLU A 398 -37.57 -23.50 18.92
CA GLU A 398 -38.07 -24.86 18.63
C GLU A 398 -39.58 -25.16 18.68
N ARG A 399 -40.10 -25.60 17.53
CA ARG A 399 -41.03 -26.74 17.50
C ARG A 399 -40.90 -27.55 16.21
N THR A 400 -40.44 -28.79 16.41
CA THR A 400 -40.98 -30.05 15.88
C THR A 400 -41.32 -30.15 14.39
N GLY A 401 -40.61 -31.08 13.73
CA GLY A 401 -40.83 -31.45 12.35
C GLY A 401 -42.23 -31.95 12.01
N THR A 402 -42.54 -31.86 10.72
CA THR A 402 -43.52 -32.71 10.05
C THR A 402 -43.02 -32.93 8.64
N LYS A 403 -42.75 -34.20 8.30
CA LYS A 403 -42.59 -34.66 6.91
C LYS A 403 -43.90 -34.42 6.17
N VAL A 404 -43.83 -33.82 4.98
CA VAL A 404 -44.81 -34.10 3.93
C VAL A 404 -44.03 -34.35 2.65
N THR A 405 -44.07 -35.62 2.24
CA THR A 405 -43.84 -36.05 0.86
C THR A 405 -45.06 -35.65 0.05
N ILE A 406 -44.86 -35.00 -1.10
CA ILE A 406 -45.28 -35.40 -2.46
C ILE A 406 -44.35 -34.66 -3.41
#